data_AF-A0A5K7XI31-F1
#
_entry.id   AF-A0A5K7XI31-F1
#
_cell.length_a   1.000
_cell.length_b   1.000
_cell.length_c   1.000
_cell.angle_alpha   90.00
_cell.angle_beta   90.00
_cell.angle_gamma   90.00
#
_symmetry.space_group_name_H-M   'P 1'
#
loop_
_entity.id
_entity.type
_entity.pdbx_description
1 polymer ?
#
loop_
_entity_poly.entity_id
_entity_poly.type
_entity_poly.pdbx_seq_one_letter_code
_entity_poly.pdbx_strand_id
1 'polypeptide(L)'
;MVAQLLEPVPRTFAELPLIRPWQSLRQHLTWLEGAEETWFACKDGICWLHFEYSFHSFQIYEHGTRVELSVTDAGCPERILSEVTQHFAALLSPHDRPC
;
A
#
# COMPACT_ATOMS: atom_id res chain seq x y z
N MET A 1 35.48 -5.60 3.59
CA MET A 1 34.39 -5.56 2.59
C MET A 1 33.09 -5.55 3.37
N VAL A 2 32.45 -4.39 3.47
CA VAL A 2 31.12 -4.28 4.10
C VAL A 2 30.15 -4.92 3.11
N ALA A 3 29.49 -6.00 3.49
CA ALA A 3 28.33 -6.47 2.76
C ALA A 3 27.33 -5.31 2.78
N GLN A 4 27.18 -4.62 1.65
CA GLN A 4 25.98 -3.84 1.42
C GLN A 4 24.87 -4.88 1.44
N LEU A 5 24.22 -5.02 2.59
CA LEU A 5 22.89 -5.61 2.69
C LEU A 5 22.07 -4.83 1.67
N LEU A 6 21.90 -5.41 0.48
CA LEU A 6 20.93 -4.95 -0.48
C LEU A 6 19.60 -5.11 0.22
N GLU A 7 19.15 -4.07 0.91
CA GLU A 7 17.77 -3.97 1.31
C GLU A 7 16.96 -4.23 0.04
N PRO A 8 16.06 -5.22 0.04
CA PRO A 8 15.29 -5.54 -1.15
C PRO A 8 14.57 -4.27 -1.60
N VAL A 9 14.88 -3.84 -2.82
CA VAL A 9 14.28 -2.64 -3.40
C VAL A 9 12.78 -2.92 -3.54
N PRO A 10 11.91 -2.13 -2.90
CA PRO A 10 10.48 -2.35 -3.00
C PRO A 10 10.04 -2.23 -4.47
N ARG A 11 9.19 -3.17 -4.89
CA ARG A 11 8.61 -3.20 -6.23
C ARG A 11 7.26 -2.50 -6.18
N THR A 12 7.15 -1.36 -6.85
CA THR A 12 5.86 -0.73 -7.14
C THR A 12 5.02 -1.64 -8.03
N PHE A 13 3.76 -1.84 -7.67
CA PHE A 13 2.81 -2.66 -8.44
C PHE A 13 1.50 -1.95 -8.76
N ALA A 14 1.15 -0.88 -8.05
CA ALA A 14 -0.03 -0.07 -8.36
C ALA A 14 0.12 1.39 -7.92
N GLU A 15 -0.59 2.28 -8.60
CA GLU A 15 -0.78 3.68 -8.19
C GLU A 15 -2.28 3.98 -8.18
N LEU A 16 -2.79 4.51 -7.07
CA LEU A 16 -4.21 4.85 -6.90
C LEU A 16 -4.36 6.34 -6.56
N PRO A 17 -5.46 7.00 -6.95
CA PRO A 17 -5.69 8.39 -6.58
C PRO A 17 -5.98 8.50 -5.07
N LEU A 18 -5.38 9.47 -4.39
CA LEU A 18 -5.62 9.72 -2.97
C LEU A 18 -6.83 10.65 -2.80
N ILE A 19 -8.04 10.10 -2.96
CA ILE A 19 -9.30 10.86 -2.85
C ILE A 19 -9.92 10.81 -1.44
N ARG A 20 -9.35 10.02 -0.53
CA ARG A 20 -9.78 9.85 0.86
C ARG A 20 -8.63 10.14 1.82
N PRO A 21 -8.91 10.61 3.05
CA PRO A 21 -7.85 10.87 4.03
C PRO A 21 -7.19 9.57 4.51
N TRP A 22 -5.93 9.65 4.93
CA TRP A 22 -5.14 8.53 5.44
C TRP A 22 -5.78 7.76 6.58
N GLN A 23 -6.54 8.44 7.45
CA GLN A 23 -7.28 7.77 8.52
C GLN A 23 -8.30 6.78 7.97
N SER A 24 -9.00 7.11 6.86
CA SER A 24 -9.91 6.18 6.20
C SER A 24 -9.16 5.03 5.55
N LEU A 25 -7.97 5.29 4.99
CA LEU A 25 -7.13 4.25 4.39
C LEU A 25 -6.65 3.23 5.44
N ARG A 26 -6.21 3.71 6.60
CA ARG A 26 -5.83 2.86 7.75
C ARG A 26 -7.01 2.08 8.31
N GLN A 27 -8.17 2.73 8.46
CA GLN A 27 -9.37 2.03 8.88
C GLN A 27 -9.76 0.94 7.87
N HIS A 28 -9.66 1.23 6.56
CA HIS A 28 -9.96 0.28 5.51
C HIS A 28 -8.98 -0.89 5.46
N LEU A 29 -7.71 -0.68 5.81
CA LEU A 29 -6.75 -1.78 5.99
C LEU A 29 -7.25 -2.82 7.01
N THR A 30 -7.91 -2.40 8.09
CA THR A 30 -8.46 -3.34 9.09
C THR A 30 -9.56 -4.26 8.55
N TRP A 31 -10.11 -3.95 7.37
CA TRP A 31 -11.11 -4.78 6.69
C TRP A 31 -10.49 -5.81 5.73
N LEU A 32 -9.18 -5.74 5.50
CA LEU A 32 -8.44 -6.77 4.79
C LEU A 32 -8.09 -7.88 5.78
N GLU A 33 -8.87 -8.97 5.78
CA GLU A 33 -8.70 -10.07 6.73
C GLU A 33 -7.29 -10.68 6.63
N GLY A 34 -6.55 -10.68 7.75
CA GLY A 34 -5.17 -11.16 7.79
C GLY A 34 -4.12 -10.10 7.45
N ALA A 35 -4.51 -8.83 7.27
CA ALA A 35 -3.58 -7.72 7.19
C ALA A 35 -3.29 -7.12 8.57
N GLU A 36 -2.03 -6.77 8.82
CA GLU A 36 -1.59 -6.15 10.07
C GLU A 36 -0.81 -4.85 9.76
N GLU A 37 -1.25 -3.73 10.32
CA GLU A 37 -0.49 -2.48 10.27
C GLU A 37 0.78 -2.62 11.13
N THR A 38 1.95 -2.48 10.51
CA THR A 38 3.24 -2.59 11.22
C THR A 38 3.84 -1.22 11.53
N TRP A 39 3.60 -0.22 10.67
CA TRP A 39 4.11 1.13 10.90
C TRP A 39 3.31 2.18 10.13
N PHE A 40 3.15 3.37 10.71
CA PHE A 40 2.53 4.52 10.05
C PHE A 40 3.21 5.81 10.51
N ALA A 41 3.52 6.70 9.57
CA ALA A 41 3.98 8.04 9.89
C ALA A 41 3.52 9.05 8.84
N CYS A 42 3.35 10.28 9.28
CA CYS A 42 3.24 11.44 8.42
C CYS A 42 4.30 12.46 8.84
N LYS A 43 5.13 12.88 7.89
CA LYS A 43 6.24 13.81 8.12
C LYS A 43 6.32 14.77 6.95
N ASP A 44 6.42 16.06 7.25
CA ASP A 44 6.54 17.13 6.25
C ASP A 44 5.40 17.11 5.19
N GLY A 45 4.20 16.70 5.62
CA GLY A 45 3.02 16.63 4.76
C GLY A 45 2.95 15.40 3.86
N ILE A 46 3.91 14.47 3.96
CA ILE A 46 3.94 13.21 3.23
C ILE A 46 3.64 12.09 4.24
N CYS A 47 2.87 11.10 3.83
CA CYS A 47 2.50 9.98 4.69
C CYS A 47 2.96 8.63 4.11
N TRP A 48 3.22 7.70 5.03
CA TRP A 48 3.66 6.34 4.76
C TRP A 48 2.89 5.37 5.65
N LEU A 49 2.46 4.25 5.08
CA LEU A 49 1.85 3.13 5.79
C LEU A 49 2.55 1.84 5.40
N HIS A 50 3.02 1.09 6.38
CA HIS A 50 3.55 -0.25 6.20
C HIS A 50 2.61 -1.25 6.85
N PHE A 51 2.41 -2.37 6.17
CA PHE A 51 1.57 -3.45 6.68
C PHE A 51 2.06 -4.80 6.17
N GLU A 52 1.74 -5.86 6.88
CA GLU A 52 1.95 -7.23 6.43
C GLU A 52 0.64 -7.84 5.97
N TYR A 53 0.69 -8.62 4.90
CA TYR A 53 -0.46 -9.36 4.39
C TYR A 53 0.00 -10.63 3.70
N SER A 54 -0.59 -11.78 4.07
CA SER A 54 -0.23 -13.09 3.49
C SER A 54 1.29 -13.37 3.51
N PHE A 55 1.98 -13.03 4.62
CA PHE A 55 3.44 -13.17 4.80
C PHE A 55 4.33 -12.27 3.93
N HIS A 56 3.76 -11.24 3.28
CA HIS A 56 4.51 -10.26 2.51
C HIS A 56 4.38 -8.87 3.13
N SER A 57 5.46 -8.09 3.09
CA SER A 57 5.47 -6.71 3.58
C SER A 57 5.13 -5.74 2.45
N PHE A 58 4.13 -4.90 2.70
CA PHE A 58 3.61 -3.90 1.79
C PHE A 58 3.85 -2.50 2.34
N GLN A 59 3.92 -1.55 1.42
CA GLN A 59 4.09 -0.14 1.71
C GLN A 59 3.13 0.67 0.84
N ILE A 60 2.51 1.67 1.45
CA ILE A 60 1.70 2.68 0.77
C ILE A 60 2.36 4.02 1.05
N TYR A 61 2.75 4.70 -0.03
CA TYR A 61 3.46 5.97 0.02
C TYR A 61 2.63 7.06 -0.63
N GLU A 62 2.56 8.23 0.00
CA GLU A 62 1.96 9.41 -0.62
C GLU A 62 2.87 9.98 -1.73
N HIS A 63 2.33 10.07 -2.93
CA HIS A 63 2.99 10.74 -4.06
C HIS A 63 2.05 11.81 -4.63
N GLY A 64 2.01 12.96 -3.94
CA GLY A 64 1.16 14.09 -4.31
C GLY A 64 -0.33 13.79 -4.19
N THR A 65 -1.04 13.73 -5.32
CA THR A 65 -2.48 13.41 -5.36
C THR A 65 -2.77 11.91 -5.50
N ARG A 66 -1.73 11.08 -5.40
CA ARG A 66 -1.79 9.63 -5.57
C ARG A 66 -1.12 8.95 -4.39
N VAL A 67 -1.42 7.67 -4.23
CA VAL A 67 -0.66 6.75 -3.40
C VAL A 67 -0.03 5.68 -4.27
N GLU A 68 1.24 5.40 -4.00
CA GLU A 68 1.98 4.29 -4.58
C GLU A 68 1.85 3.08 -3.66
N LEU A 69 1.52 1.92 -4.22
CA LEU A 69 1.51 0.64 -3.52
C LEU A 69 2.71 -0.18 -3.98
N SER A 70 3.52 -0.59 -3.02
CA SER A 70 4.79 -1.27 -3.25
C SER A 70 4.92 -2.47 -2.32
N VAL A 71 5.59 -3.53 -2.80
CA VAL A 71 5.86 -4.75 -2.04
C VAL A 71 7.37 -4.92 -1.87
N THR A 72 7.82 -5.21 -0.65
CA THR A 72 9.24 -5.42 -0.37
C THR A 72 9.70 -6.82 -0.79
N ASP A 73 8.77 -7.78 -0.86
CA ASP A 73 9.05 -9.15 -1.26
C ASP A 73 8.89 -9.36 -2.79
N ALA A 74 9.99 -9.70 -3.47
CA ALA A 74 10.00 -9.96 -4.91
C ALA A 74 9.27 -11.26 -5.31
N GLY A 75 9.07 -12.17 -4.35
CA GLY A 75 8.36 -13.43 -4.54
C GLY A 75 6.84 -13.32 -4.40
N CYS A 76 6.30 -12.12 -4.15
CA CYS A 76 4.89 -11.93 -3.92
C CYS A 76 4.07 -12.30 -5.17
N PRO A 77 3.15 -13.28 -5.06
CA PRO A 77 2.40 -13.74 -6.21
C PRO A 77 1.40 -12.67 -6.68
N GLU A 78 1.20 -12.57 -7.99
CA GLU A 78 0.35 -11.53 -8.60
C GLU A 78 -1.09 -11.52 -8.07
N ARG A 79 -1.61 -12.68 -7.64
CA ARG A 79 -2.94 -12.75 -7.00
C ARG A 79 -3.04 -11.88 -5.75
N ILE A 80 -2.01 -11.87 -4.91
CA ILE A 80 -1.99 -11.09 -3.66
C ILE A 80 -1.83 -9.61 -4.00
N LEU A 81 -0.98 -9.27 -4.98
CA LEU A 81 -0.85 -7.89 -5.47
C LEU A 81 -2.20 -7.38 -6.00
N SER A 82 -2.93 -8.21 -6.74
CA SER A 82 -4.25 -7.90 -7.27
C SER A 82 -5.28 -7.72 -6.16
N GLU A 83 -5.31 -8.62 -5.16
CA GLU A 83 -6.20 -8.52 -3.99
C GLU A 83 -5.97 -7.22 -3.22
N VAL A 84 -4.70 -6.90 -2.90
CA VAL A 84 -4.33 -5.65 -2.23
C VAL A 84 -4.74 -4.44 -3.07
N THR A 85 -4.46 -4.47 -4.38
CA THR A 85 -4.85 -3.37 -5.29
C THR A 85 -6.35 -3.18 -5.32
N GLN A 86 -7.13 -4.26 -5.47
CA GLN A 86 -8.59 -4.23 -5.50
C GLN A 86 -9.18 -3.71 -4.19
N HIS A 87 -8.62 -4.15 -3.06
CA HIS A 87 -9.04 -3.71 -1.74
C HIS A 87 -8.92 -2.19 -1.58
N PHE A 88 -7.75 -1.62 -1.88
CA PHE A 88 -7.56 -0.17 -1.77
C PHE A 88 -8.26 0.60 -2.90
N ALA A 89 -8.37 0.03 -4.10
CA ALA A 89 -9.14 0.62 -5.18
C ALA A 89 -10.63 0.74 -4.83
N ALA A 90 -11.20 -0.16 -4.02
CA ALA A 90 -12.59 -0.04 -3.57
C ALA A 90 -12.83 1.21 -2.71
N LEU A 91 -11.82 1.67 -1.96
CA LEU A 91 -11.87 2.90 -1.17
C LEU A 91 -11.54 4.15 -1.99
N LEU A 92 -10.52 4.02 -2.84
CA LEU A 92 -9.83 5.13 -3.50
C LEU A 92 -10.26 5.37 -4.95
N SER A 93 -10.98 4.45 -5.57
CA SER A 93 -11.56 4.72 -6.89
C SER A 93 -12.71 5.71 -6.73
N PRO A 94 -12.78 6.76 -7.56
CA PRO A 94 -14.03 7.47 -7.70
C PRO A 94 -15.06 6.44 -8.16
N HIS A 95 -16.20 6.35 -7.47
CA HIS A 95 -17.29 5.51 -7.95
C HIS A 95 -17.57 5.95 -9.39
N ASP A 96 -17.26 5.07 -10.35
CA ASP A 96 -17.88 5.12 -11.66
C ASP A 96 -19.36 4.87 -11.36
N ARG A 97 -20.11 5.94 -11.09
CA ARG A 97 -21.56 5.89 -11.27
C ARG A 97 -21.71 5.78 -12.78
N PRO A 98 -22.12 4.62 -13.33
CA PRO A 98 -22.63 4.65 -14.69
C PRO A 98 -23.78 5.66 -14.68
N CYS A 99 -23.63 6.73 -15.45
CA CYS A 99 -24.72 7.65 -15.77
C CYS A 99 -25.91 6.89 -16.36
#